data_AF-A0A851M7R1-F1
#
_entry.id   AF-A0A851M7R1-F1
#
_cell.length_a   1.000
_cell.length_b   1.000
_cell.length_c   1.000
_cell.angle_alpha   90.00
_cell.angle_beta   90.00
_cell.angle_gamma   90.00
#
_symmetry.space_group_name_H-M   'P 1'
#
loop_
_entity.id
_entity.type
_entity.pdbx_description
1 polymer ?
#
loop_
_entity_poly.entity_id
_entity_poly.type
_entity_poly.pdbx_seq_one_letter_code
_entity_poly.pdbx_strand_id
1 'polypeptide(L)'
;EGLLIDQALFERELLGGAPGAAGEAEVFKTKNFGSIIRQLNLYGFHKLTVGPAGGAAGPRLGPAAQGDSADSPDGPRHHFWNPHFRHSRPDLLVRIKRLTKANKEKLDAGLKVPSR
;
A
#
# COMPACT_ATOMS: atom_id res chain seq x y z
N GLU A 1 10.18 -9.30 -1.25
CA GLU A 1 10.28 -7.85 -0.99
C GLU A 1 8.88 -7.28 -0.88
N GLY A 2 8.63 -6.48 0.15
CA GLY A 2 7.35 -5.83 0.43
C GLY A 2 7.59 -4.37 0.79
N LEU A 3 6.53 -3.59 0.78
CA LEU A 3 6.50 -2.19 1.15
C LEU A 3 6.17 -2.08 2.65
N LEU A 4 7.11 -1.56 3.45
CA LEU A 4 6.89 -1.26 4.87
C LEU A 4 6.63 0.24 5.01
N ILE A 5 5.53 0.61 5.67
CA ILE A 5 5.15 2.00 5.92
C ILE A 5 4.93 2.20 7.41
N ASP A 6 5.67 3.11 8.01
CA ASP A 6 5.35 3.67 9.32
C ASP A 6 4.29 4.76 9.15
N GLN A 7 3.10 4.57 9.72
CA GLN A 7 1.99 5.50 9.50
C GLN A 7 2.30 6.90 10.00
N ALA A 8 2.87 7.03 11.20
CA ALA A 8 3.09 8.33 11.84
C ALA A 8 4.16 9.14 11.09
N LEU A 9 5.26 8.48 10.70
CA LEU A 9 6.32 9.10 9.93
C LEU A 9 5.84 9.47 8.53
N PHE A 10 5.09 8.58 7.86
CA PHE A 10 4.54 8.83 6.53
C PHE A 10 3.54 9.98 6.53
N GLU A 11 2.64 10.03 7.52
CA GLU A 11 1.69 11.12 7.67
C GLU A 11 2.41 12.44 7.93
N ARG A 12 3.47 12.47 8.74
CA ARG A 12 4.21 13.70 9.04
C ARG A 12 5.03 14.21 7.86
N GLU A 13 5.74 13.32 7.16
CA GLU A 13 6.73 13.71 6.14
C GLU A 13 6.13 13.80 4.74
N LEU A 14 5.28 12.84 4.34
CA LEU A 14 4.73 12.79 2.98
C LEU A 14 3.33 13.39 2.87
N LEU A 15 2.52 13.34 3.94
CA LEU A 15 1.15 13.88 3.94
C LEU A 15 1.00 15.19 4.73
N GLY A 16 1.94 15.47 5.63
CA GLY A 16 1.88 16.56 6.60
C GLY A 16 2.16 17.92 5.99
N GLY A 17 2.65 17.95 4.74
CA GLY A 17 2.99 19.17 4.02
C GLY A 17 3.99 20.00 4.81
N ALA A 18 5.26 19.58 4.83
CA ALA A 18 6.31 20.40 5.40
C ALA A 18 6.37 21.75 4.63
N PRO A 19 6.14 22.90 5.28
CA PRO A 19 6.27 24.21 4.66
C PRO A 19 7.76 24.52 4.50
N GLY A 20 8.38 23.99 3.45
CA GLY A 20 9.82 24.16 3.21
C GLY A 20 10.33 23.47 1.96
N ALA A 21 9.66 22.42 1.47
CA ALA A 21 9.97 21.79 0.20
C ALA A 21 9.25 22.48 -0.96
N ALA A 22 9.54 23.77 -1.20
CA ALA A 22 9.00 24.55 -2.32
C ALA A 22 9.57 24.13 -3.70
N GLY A 23 9.87 22.84 -3.89
CA GLY A 23 10.47 22.28 -5.09
C GLY A 23 10.14 20.81 -5.36
N GLU A 24 9.69 20.05 -4.36
CA GLU A 24 9.18 18.70 -4.55
C GLU A 24 7.65 18.78 -4.54
N ALA A 25 7.06 18.77 -5.74
CA ALA A 25 5.62 18.81 -5.93
C ALA A 25 4.93 17.87 -4.94
N GLU A 26 3.96 18.39 -4.18
CA GLU A 26 3.15 17.66 -3.21
C GLU A 26 2.86 16.24 -3.71
N VAL A 27 3.62 15.25 -3.21
CA VAL A 27 3.67 13.89 -3.80
C VAL A 27 2.29 13.26 -3.80
N PHE A 28 1.50 13.57 -2.77
CA PHE A 28 0.11 13.17 -2.63
C PHE A 28 -0.78 14.38 -2.37
N LYS A 29 -1.80 14.56 -3.20
CA LYS A 29 -2.86 15.55 -3.00
C LYS A 29 -3.76 15.29 -1.78
N THR A 30 -3.53 14.19 -1.05
CA THR A 30 -4.39 13.73 0.04
C THR A 30 -3.60 13.69 1.32
N LYS A 31 -4.14 14.23 2.41
CA LYS A 31 -3.53 14.16 3.75
C LYS A 31 -3.95 12.94 4.57
N ASN A 32 -4.84 12.10 4.02
CA ASN A 32 -5.44 10.98 4.72
C ASN A 32 -4.76 9.67 4.33
N PHE A 33 -4.17 8.98 5.30
CA PHE A 33 -3.50 7.69 5.09
C PHE A 33 -4.45 6.60 4.55
N GLY A 34 -5.73 6.62 4.93
CA GLY A 34 -6.75 5.73 4.37
C GLY A 34 -6.91 5.85 2.85
N SER A 35 -6.68 7.04 2.28
CA SER A 35 -6.65 7.22 0.82
C SER A 35 -5.46 6.49 0.19
N ILE A 36 -4.31 6.47 0.86
CA ILE A 36 -3.11 5.74 0.43
C ILE A 36 -3.36 4.23 0.49
N ILE A 37 -3.93 3.73 1.59
CA ILE A 37 -4.31 2.31 1.72
C ILE A 37 -5.29 1.89 0.63
N ARG A 38 -6.27 2.75 0.33
CA ARG A 38 -7.20 2.50 -0.78
C ARG A 38 -6.48 2.41 -2.12
N GLN A 39 -5.48 3.26 -2.38
CA GLN A 39 -4.69 3.15 -3.61
C GLN A 39 -3.89 1.85 -3.66
N LEU A 40 -3.21 1.48 -2.57
CA LEU A 40 -2.48 0.22 -2.47
C LEU A 40 -3.39 -0.98 -2.80
N ASN A 41 -4.59 -1.02 -2.20
CA ASN A 41 -5.58 -2.06 -2.48
C ASN A 41 -6.01 -2.07 -3.96
N LEU A 42 -6.23 -0.89 -4.57
CA LEU A 42 -6.58 -0.79 -5.99
C LEU A 42 -5.45 -1.25 -6.92
N TYR A 43 -4.20 -1.21 -6.49
CA TYR A 43 -3.06 -1.71 -7.25
C TYR A 43 -2.69 -3.16 -6.90
N GLY A 44 -3.53 -3.86 -6.14
CA GLY A 44 -3.32 -5.27 -5.80
C GLY A 44 -2.24 -5.50 -4.75
N PHE A 45 -1.92 -4.49 -3.94
CA PHE A 45 -1.12 -4.71 -2.74
C PHE A 45 -1.97 -5.36 -1.66
N HIS A 46 -1.38 -6.35 -0.98
CA HIS A 46 -2.02 -7.06 0.12
C HIS A 46 -1.28 -6.74 1.43
N LYS A 47 -2.02 -6.44 2.50
CA LYS A 47 -1.42 -6.22 3.82
C LYS A 47 -0.93 -7.55 4.39
N LEU A 48 0.37 -7.65 4.67
CA LEU A 48 0.94 -8.77 5.44
C LEU A 48 0.79 -8.44 6.92
N THR A 49 -0.06 -9.19 7.60
CA THR A 49 -0.06 -9.23 9.06
C THR A 49 1.16 -10.03 9.51
N VAL A 50 2.18 -9.35 10.01
CA VAL A 50 3.24 -10.00 10.78
C VAL A 50 2.63 -10.26 12.17
N GLY A 51 1.84 -11.33 12.28
CA GLY A 51 1.38 -11.80 13.59
C GLY A 51 2.58 -12.31 14.38
N PRO A 52 2.65 -12.07 15.71
CA PRO A 52 3.68 -12.68 16.53
C PRO A 52 3.56 -14.20 16.39
N ALA A 53 4.67 -14.86 16.09
CA ALA A 53 4.71 -16.27 15.75
C ALA A 53 3.89 -17.12 16.74
N GLY A 54 2.79 -17.71 16.27
CA GLY A 54 1.95 -18.57 17.09
C GLY A 54 0.62 -18.94 16.44
N GLY A 55 0.64 -19.94 15.54
CA GLY A 55 -0.53 -20.80 15.32
C GLY A 55 -1.36 -20.60 14.04
N ALA A 56 -1.17 -21.56 13.12
CA ALA A 56 -2.17 -22.15 12.23
C ALA A 56 -2.83 -21.32 11.09
N ALA A 57 -2.40 -21.68 9.88
CA ALA A 57 -3.22 -22.00 8.70
C ALA A 57 -4.26 -20.99 8.17
N GLY A 58 -3.98 -20.48 6.95
CA GLY A 58 -5.01 -20.20 5.95
C GLY A 58 -5.38 -18.72 5.71
N PRO A 59 -5.79 -18.36 4.47
CA PRO A 59 -5.94 -16.98 4.04
C PRO A 59 -7.25 -16.38 4.59
N ARG A 60 -7.16 -15.53 5.61
CA ARG A 60 -8.34 -14.83 6.15
C ARG A 60 -8.61 -13.54 5.36
N LEU A 61 -9.76 -13.56 4.69
CA LEU A 61 -10.42 -12.44 4.03
C LEU A 61 -10.88 -11.42 5.09
N GLY A 62 -10.28 -10.21 5.10
CA GLY A 62 -10.83 -8.99 5.71
C GLY A 62 -10.96 -8.93 7.24
N PRO A 63 -11.45 -7.78 7.76
CA PRO A 63 -10.67 -6.65 8.23
C PRO A 63 -10.19 -6.86 9.68
N ALA A 64 -8.92 -7.22 9.87
CA ALA A 64 -8.34 -7.29 11.21
C ALA A 64 -7.80 -5.90 11.62
N ALA A 65 -8.63 -5.17 12.36
CA ALA A 65 -8.16 -4.22 13.35
C ALA A 65 -7.45 -5.00 14.48
N GLN A 66 -6.51 -4.34 15.15
CA GLN A 66 -5.79 -4.79 16.33
C GLN A 66 -4.70 -5.85 16.12
N GLY A 67 -3.50 -5.35 15.90
CA GLY A 67 -2.25 -6.08 16.11
C GLY A 67 -1.14 -5.09 16.48
N ASP A 68 -1.49 -4.08 17.29
CA ASP A 68 -0.54 -3.12 17.81
C ASP A 68 0.13 -3.75 19.02
N SER A 69 1.35 -4.25 18.83
CA SER A 69 2.31 -4.34 19.94
C SER A 69 2.52 -2.91 20.44
N ALA A 70 1.73 -2.52 21.43
CA ALA A 70 1.57 -1.15 21.93
C ALA A 70 2.80 -0.54 22.65
N ASP A 71 4.00 -1.11 22.45
CA ASP A 71 5.23 -0.72 23.15
C ASP A 71 6.38 -0.29 22.21
N SER A 72 6.12 -0.12 20.91
CA SER A 72 7.08 0.60 20.06
C SER A 72 6.80 2.10 20.11
N PRO A 73 7.80 2.95 20.44
CA PRO A 73 7.65 4.41 20.42
C PRO A 73 7.40 4.96 19.00
N ASP A 74 7.65 4.12 17.99
CA ASP A 74 7.27 4.34 16.60
C ASP A 74 5.88 3.73 16.37
N GLY A 75 4.94 4.51 15.82
CA GLY A 75 3.53 4.15 15.67
C GLY A 75 3.24 2.92 14.79
N PRO A 76 1.97 2.69 14.40
CA PRO A 76 1.58 1.48 13.68
C PRO A 76 2.33 1.33 12.35
N ARG A 77 3.00 0.18 12.17
CA ARG A 77 3.72 -0.18 10.95
C ARG A 77 2.90 -1.11 10.07
N HIS A 78 2.78 -0.75 8.80
CA HIS A 78 2.01 -1.48 7.80
C HIS A 78 2.94 -2.15 6.80
N HIS A 79 2.85 -3.47 6.69
CA HIS A 79 3.56 -4.23 5.66
C HIS A 79 2.60 -4.58 4.52
N PHE A 80 2.96 -4.20 3.29
CA PHE A 80 2.22 -4.51 2.07
C PHE A 80 3.09 -5.32 1.12
N TRP A 81 2.47 -6.18 0.32
CA TRP A 81 3.17 -6.97 -0.67
C TRP A 81 2.43 -6.99 -2.01
N ASN A 82 3.22 -6.96 -3.09
CA ASN A 82 2.75 -7.19 -4.45
C ASN A 82 3.87 -7.95 -5.20
N PRO A 83 3.56 -9.06 -5.91
CA PRO A 83 4.57 -9.86 -6.62
C PRO A 83 5.38 -9.07 -7.66
N HIS A 84 4.78 -8.01 -8.21
CA HIS A 84 5.33 -7.15 -9.26
C HIS A 84 5.96 -5.86 -8.72
N PHE A 85 5.95 -5.65 -7.41
CA PHE A 85 6.62 -4.51 -6.78
C PHE A 85 7.95 -4.99 -6.19
N ARG A 86 9.06 -4.66 -6.85
CA ARG A 86 10.42 -5.04 -6.43
C ARG A 86 11.38 -3.88 -6.64
N HIS A 87 12.27 -3.65 -5.69
CA HIS A 87 13.17 -2.49 -5.72
C HIS A 87 14.13 -2.55 -6.93
N SER A 88 14.65 -3.73 -7.24
CA SER A 88 15.58 -3.96 -8.34
C SER A 88 14.93 -4.16 -9.72
N ARG A 89 13.59 -4.17 -9.82
CA ARG A 89 12.86 -4.45 -11.07
C ARG A 89 11.73 -3.45 -11.31
N PRO A 90 12.07 -2.18 -11.61
CA PRO A 90 11.06 -1.18 -11.98
C PRO A 90 10.25 -1.60 -13.21
N ASP A 91 10.82 -2.42 -14.10
CA ASP A 91 10.12 -2.98 -15.28
C ASP A 91 8.83 -3.72 -14.92
N LEU A 92 8.73 -4.29 -13.71
CA LEU A 92 7.54 -5.02 -13.27
C LEU A 92 6.38 -4.08 -12.90
N LEU A 93 6.63 -2.78 -12.67
CA LEU A 93 5.59 -1.80 -12.37
C LEU A 93 4.56 -1.69 -13.48
N VAL A 94 4.94 -1.93 -14.74
CA VAL A 94 4.00 -1.96 -15.87
C VAL A 94 2.89 -3.02 -15.71
N ARG A 95 3.16 -4.08 -14.93
CA ARG A 95 2.21 -5.16 -14.63
C ARG A 95 1.28 -4.81 -13.47
N ILE A 96 1.60 -3.80 -12.68
CA ILE A 96 0.74 -3.30 -11.60
C ILE A 96 -0.33 -2.41 -12.24
N LYS A 97 -1.53 -2.97 -12.43
CA LYS A 97 -2.68 -2.25 -12.98
C LYS A 97 -3.63 -1.82 -11.88
N ARG A 98 -4.29 -0.68 -12.10
CA ARG A 98 -5.35 -0.21 -11.21
C ARG A 98 -6.61 -1.03 -11.43
N LEU A 99 -7.08 -1.73 -10.41
CA LEU A 99 -8.24 -2.61 -10.41
C LEU A 99 -9.51 -1.84 -10.03
N THR A 100 -9.89 -0.86 -10.84
CA THR A 100 -11.24 -0.27 -10.75
C THR A 100 -12.27 -1.25 -11.33
N LYS A 101 -13.56 -1.09 -11.02
CA LYS A 101 -14.63 -1.95 -11.57
C LYS A 101 -14.54 -2.07 -13.11
N ALA A 102 -14.43 -0.93 -13.79
CA ALA A 102 -14.27 -0.88 -15.24
C ALA A 102 -12.98 -1.57 -15.74
N ASN A 103 -11.88 -1.47 -15.00
CA ASN A 103 -10.64 -2.14 -15.39
C ASN A 103 -10.68 -3.65 -15.12
N LYS A 104 -11.37 -4.07 -14.06
CA LYS A 104 -11.60 -5.48 -13.75
C LYS A 104 -12.44 -6.12 -14.86
N GLU A 105 -13.54 -5.48 -15.26
CA GLU A 105 -14.37 -5.91 -16.39
C GLU A 105 -13.57 -6.01 -17.69
N LYS A 106 -12.69 -5.05 -17.97
CA LYS A 106 -11.78 -5.11 -19.13
C LYS A 106 -10.84 -6.31 -19.05
N LEU A 107 -10.24 -6.58 -17.90
CA LEU A 107 -9.35 -7.74 -17.72
C LEU A 107 -10.12 -9.06 -17.87
N ASP A 108 -11.33 -9.15 -17.32
CA ASP A 108 -12.20 -10.33 -17.43
C ASP A 108 -12.62 -10.57 -18.89
N ALA A 109 -12.80 -9.49 -19.67
CA ALA A 109 -13.06 -9.54 -21.11
C ALA A 109 -11.78 -9.65 -21.98
N GLY A 110 -10.61 -9.87 -21.37
CA GLY A 110 -9.33 -10.03 -22.09
C GLY A 110 -8.77 -8.75 -22.72
N LEU A 111 -9.35 -7.58 -22.42
CA LEU A 111 -8.92 -6.28 -22.91
C LEU A 111 -7.73 -5.74 -22.10
N LYS A 112 -6.79 -5.12 -22.80
CA LYS A 112 -5.60 -4.50 -22.17
C LYS A 112 -6.01 -3.27 -21.35
N VAL A 113 -5.65 -3.26 -20.07
CA VAL A 113 -5.76 -2.07 -19.22
C VAL A 113 -4.48 -1.23 -19.33
N PRO A 114 -4.57 0.07 -19.69
CA PRO A 114 -3.40 0.92 -19.77
C PRO A 114 -2.75 1.10 -18.38
N SER A 115 -1.42 1.04 -18.32
CA SER A 115 -0.65 1.59 -17.19
C SER A 115 -0.58 3.11 -17.36
N ARG A 116 -0.69 3.83 -16.24
CA ARG A 116 -0.46 5.27 -16.18
C ARG A 116 1.00 5.57 -15.95
#